data_AF-A0A532TK52-F1
#
_entry.id   AF-A0A532TK52-F1
#
_cell.length_a   1.000
_cell.length_b   1.000
_cell.length_c   1.000
_cell.angle_alpha   90.00
_cell.angle_beta   90.00
_cell.angle_gamma   90.00
#
_symmetry.space_group_name_H-M   'P 1'
#
loop_
_entity.id
_entity.type
_entity.pdbx_description
1 polymer ?
#
loop_
_entity_poly.entity_id
_entity_poly.type
_entity_poly.pdbx_seq_one_letter_code
_entity_poly.pdbx_strand_id
1 'polypeptide(L)'
;MTVLTEEEVIDSSTDNIKGKFSLNLAHQKRSSWKIIARNEIRIRTSSFRNHRRLFFIALYSLLVIWAVIIAPYLFDLFIPTLAVQFSDVFKPVVAITIESIMMMLFLVLVIYPLNNIYKENEGATKETLLATPVKENDIFLGEFLGKSPIYSIAILILAPIIVGLINPIIELTLIQYVVIYGTVFGHVYFANLIGSIIASWFEHKISKNEKARDLGKTLIWVFTIILVVIMYAVMFFLNFLLEHPELKNWLAFYPSLWFSNIILYSIDPVLLNTFILNIWISVLLAVGIPIITLYVSYKKAESFYTLEGGIEKSSVTIIEHENLFYVLVRKISGRKWGGLIVLQLKRFFRKKANIARVAYVVGLLGFMSWFISRMNDDAFMTVFSSTILIAMGGGIGSIIIGHLAFVDSKDLIWVYKRSPRGIKAIVYSYLLMMLILNVFLTIFITTMLTIFSNIDLLNTVIFFIEFLLFAQISMCQAMGLQCISPAFGEKDSSMKGNAMISMLLLQPLLFLPIGLLVFFRPRSIELLRLVLQIPLFLYIIGVSLPILYFGMKKLNKLE
;
A
#
# COMPACT_ATOMS: atom_id res chain seq x y z
N MET A 1 0.61 -6.45 -82.03
CA MET A 1 -0.27 -7.61 -81.74
C MET A 1 0.56 -8.60 -80.94
N THR A 2 0.53 -8.47 -79.63
CA THR A 2 1.00 -9.47 -78.66
C THR A 2 0.10 -9.28 -77.46
N VAL A 3 -1.01 -10.03 -77.48
CA VAL A 3 -2.00 -10.07 -76.42
C VAL A 3 -1.37 -10.90 -75.31
N LEU A 4 -0.92 -10.24 -74.24
CA LEU A 4 -0.60 -10.90 -72.99
C LEU A 4 -1.93 -11.15 -72.27
N THR A 5 -2.22 -12.42 -72.04
CA THR A 5 -3.40 -12.93 -71.34
C THR A 5 -3.36 -12.52 -69.87
N GLU A 6 -4.49 -12.06 -69.33
CA GLU A 6 -4.68 -11.56 -67.96
C GLU A 6 -4.28 -12.55 -66.83
N GLU A 7 -4.01 -13.82 -67.16
CA GLU A 7 -3.58 -14.82 -66.17
C GLU A 7 -2.13 -14.61 -65.66
N GLU A 8 -1.20 -14.07 -66.44
CA GLU A 8 0.19 -13.87 -65.97
C GLU A 8 0.36 -12.71 -64.98
N VAL A 9 -0.56 -11.74 -64.97
CA VAL A 9 -0.49 -10.59 -64.06
C VAL A 9 -1.01 -10.95 -62.66
N ILE A 10 -1.88 -11.95 -62.55
CA ILE A 10 -2.46 -12.39 -61.26
C ILE A 10 -1.45 -13.25 -60.48
N ASP A 11 -0.67 -14.10 -61.15
CA ASP A 11 0.31 -14.97 -60.48
C ASP A 11 1.53 -14.21 -59.93
N SER A 12 2.03 -13.18 -60.65
CA SER A 12 3.14 -12.35 -60.13
C SER A 12 2.75 -11.45 -58.94
N SER A 13 1.45 -11.15 -58.78
CA SER A 13 0.93 -10.39 -57.65
C SER A 13 0.71 -11.26 -56.40
N THR A 14 0.31 -12.52 -56.58
CA THR A 14 0.05 -13.44 -55.45
C THR A 14 1.35 -13.93 -54.80
N ASP A 15 2.44 -14.09 -55.55
CA ASP A 15 3.74 -14.45 -54.97
C ASP A 15 4.40 -13.29 -54.20
N ASN A 16 4.22 -12.04 -54.64
CA ASN A 16 4.63 -10.88 -53.87
C ASN A 16 3.78 -10.67 -52.59
N ILE A 17 2.49 -11.04 -52.63
CA ILE A 17 1.61 -11.02 -51.45
C ILE A 17 1.97 -12.16 -50.50
N LYS A 18 2.24 -13.39 -50.97
CA LYS A 18 2.73 -14.52 -50.16
C LYS A 18 4.10 -14.24 -49.56
N GLY A 19 4.99 -13.57 -50.30
CA GLY A 19 6.28 -13.08 -49.79
C GLY A 19 6.10 -12.08 -48.64
N LYS A 20 5.22 -11.08 -48.79
CA LYS A 20 4.89 -10.11 -47.72
C LYS A 20 4.17 -10.75 -46.53
N PHE A 21 3.26 -11.70 -46.77
CA PHE A 21 2.55 -12.43 -45.72
C PHE A 21 3.49 -13.36 -44.94
N SER A 22 4.40 -14.05 -45.63
CA SER A 22 5.42 -14.92 -45.01
C SER A 22 6.48 -14.12 -44.24
N LEU A 23 6.87 -12.92 -44.70
CA LEU A 23 7.72 -11.99 -43.95
C LEU A 23 7.01 -11.43 -42.71
N ASN A 24 5.72 -11.13 -42.80
CA ASN A 24 4.91 -10.72 -41.64
C ASN A 24 4.68 -11.89 -40.66
N LEU A 25 4.47 -13.12 -41.13
CA LEU A 25 4.41 -14.34 -40.31
C LEU A 25 5.77 -14.70 -39.69
N ALA A 26 6.89 -14.42 -40.38
CA ALA A 26 8.23 -14.57 -39.83
C ALA A 26 8.52 -13.51 -38.76
N HIS A 27 8.02 -12.28 -38.94
CA HIS A 27 8.07 -11.24 -37.91
C HIS A 27 7.13 -11.55 -36.73
N GLN A 28 6.05 -12.29 -36.95
CA GLN A 28 5.10 -12.82 -35.96
C GLN A 28 5.70 -13.95 -35.10
N LYS A 29 6.82 -14.57 -35.54
CA LYS A 29 7.59 -15.52 -34.72
C LYS A 29 8.56 -14.86 -33.74
N ARG A 30 8.81 -13.55 -33.84
CA ARG A 30 9.66 -12.84 -32.87
C ARG A 30 8.85 -12.51 -31.62
N SER A 31 9.32 -13.07 -30.51
CA SER A 31 8.80 -12.85 -29.17
C SER A 31 8.63 -11.35 -28.88
N SER A 32 7.39 -10.93 -28.62
CA SER A 32 6.99 -9.51 -28.57
C SER A 32 7.17 -8.88 -27.19
N TRP A 33 7.53 -9.66 -26.17
CA TRP A 33 7.67 -9.20 -24.78
C TRP A 33 8.63 -8.00 -24.63
N LYS A 34 9.68 -7.90 -25.45
CA LYS A 34 10.65 -6.78 -25.41
C LYS A 34 9.99 -5.44 -25.72
N ILE A 35 9.05 -5.43 -26.67
CA ILE A 35 8.34 -4.22 -27.08
C ILE A 35 7.39 -3.79 -25.96
N ILE A 36 6.69 -4.76 -25.37
CA ILE A 36 5.75 -4.57 -24.27
C ILE A 36 6.49 -4.05 -23.04
N ALA A 37 7.60 -4.67 -22.65
CA ALA A 37 8.44 -4.20 -21.54
C ALA A 37 8.92 -2.76 -21.75
N ARG A 38 9.34 -2.41 -22.97
CA ARG A 38 9.75 -1.03 -23.30
C ARG A 38 8.58 -0.05 -23.19
N ASN A 39 7.38 -0.45 -23.60
CA ASN A 39 6.18 0.39 -23.50
C ASN A 39 5.73 0.56 -22.06
N GLU A 40 5.78 -0.48 -21.23
CA GLU A 40 5.48 -0.41 -19.80
C GLU A 40 6.39 0.60 -19.08
N ILE A 41 7.69 0.58 -19.37
CA ILE A 41 8.64 1.57 -18.84
C ILE A 41 8.26 2.98 -19.28
N ARG A 42 7.84 3.17 -20.53
CA ARG A 42 7.45 4.49 -21.08
C ARG A 42 6.17 5.02 -20.42
N ILE A 43 5.19 4.16 -20.15
CA ILE A 43 3.93 4.53 -19.49
C ILE A 43 4.23 5.03 -18.07
N ARG A 44 5.02 4.27 -17.31
CA ARG A 44 5.38 4.63 -15.92
C ARG A 44 6.24 5.88 -15.82
N THR A 45 7.03 6.15 -16.84
CA THR A 45 7.87 7.36 -16.93
C THR A 45 7.28 8.42 -17.85
N SER A 46 5.96 8.42 -18.03
CA SER A 46 5.26 9.40 -18.88
C SER A 46 5.43 10.84 -18.39
N SER A 47 5.44 11.06 -17.07
CA SER A 47 5.68 12.38 -16.47
C SER A 47 7.05 12.98 -16.82
N PHE A 48 8.05 12.13 -17.07
CA PHE A 48 9.42 12.55 -17.42
C PHE A 48 9.76 12.31 -18.90
N ARG A 49 8.76 12.33 -19.80
CA ARG A 49 8.88 11.90 -21.21
C ARG A 49 10.15 12.39 -21.93
N ASN A 50 10.51 13.66 -21.75
CA ASN A 50 11.64 14.29 -22.46
C ASN A 50 12.99 13.98 -21.83
N HIS A 51 13.03 13.67 -20.53
CA HIS A 51 14.27 13.50 -19.76
C HIS A 51 14.40 12.11 -19.12
N ARG A 52 13.70 11.08 -19.63
CA ARG A 52 13.65 9.74 -19.01
C ARG A 52 15.03 9.14 -18.71
N ARG A 53 15.98 9.27 -19.64
CA ARG A 53 17.36 8.76 -19.45
C ARG A 53 18.05 9.48 -18.30
N LEU A 54 18.00 10.81 -18.32
CA LEU A 54 18.59 11.65 -17.27
C LEU A 54 17.93 11.39 -15.92
N PHE A 55 16.60 11.24 -15.88
CA PHE A 55 15.85 10.87 -14.68
C PHE A 55 16.36 9.56 -14.06
N PHE A 56 16.49 8.50 -14.86
CA PHE A 56 17.04 7.23 -14.34
C PHE A 56 18.49 7.37 -13.91
N ILE A 57 19.35 8.04 -14.68
CA ILE A 57 20.76 8.24 -14.29
C ILE A 57 20.82 8.99 -12.95
N ALA A 58 20.12 10.10 -12.81
CA ALA A 58 20.09 10.88 -11.58
C ALA A 58 19.55 10.07 -10.39
N LEU A 59 18.46 9.33 -10.59
CA LEU A 59 17.84 8.51 -9.55
C LEU A 59 18.77 7.37 -9.11
N TYR A 60 19.36 6.62 -10.04
CA TYR A 60 20.30 5.55 -9.70
C TYR A 60 21.57 6.08 -9.05
N SER A 61 22.11 7.22 -9.52
CA SER A 61 23.26 7.85 -8.87
C SER A 61 22.95 8.26 -7.44
N LEU A 62 21.79 8.88 -7.19
CA LEU A 62 21.34 9.22 -5.82
C LEU A 62 21.22 7.98 -4.94
N LEU A 63 20.63 6.90 -5.48
CA LEU A 63 20.43 5.65 -4.74
C LEU A 63 21.75 4.91 -4.48
N VAL A 64 22.73 4.99 -5.38
CA VAL A 64 24.08 4.45 -5.15
C VAL A 64 24.79 5.27 -4.06
N ILE A 65 24.67 6.60 -4.06
CA ILE A 65 25.20 7.46 -2.98
C ILE A 65 24.54 7.09 -1.65
N TRP A 66 23.21 6.89 -1.63
CA TRP A 66 22.49 6.39 -0.46
C TRP A 66 23.06 5.04 0.01
N ALA A 67 23.21 4.09 -0.91
CA ALA A 67 23.61 2.73 -0.62
C ALA A 67 25.04 2.59 -0.08
N VAL A 68 25.97 3.36 -0.64
CA VAL A 68 27.41 3.22 -0.36
C VAL A 68 27.88 4.17 0.74
N ILE A 69 27.28 5.37 0.85
CA ILE A 69 27.78 6.41 1.75
C ILE A 69 26.80 6.68 2.88
N ILE A 70 25.56 7.06 2.55
CA ILE A 70 24.63 7.60 3.55
C ILE A 70 24.16 6.49 4.50
N ALA A 71 23.72 5.35 3.97
CA ALA A 71 23.20 4.27 4.80
C ALA A 71 24.26 3.71 5.76
N PRO A 72 25.48 3.31 5.32
CA PRO A 72 26.51 2.85 6.23
C PRO A 72 26.83 3.86 7.32
N TYR A 73 27.04 5.14 6.97
CA TYR A 73 27.33 6.19 7.94
C TYR A 73 26.20 6.38 8.96
N LEU A 74 24.94 6.29 8.51
CA LEU A 74 23.79 6.38 9.40
C LEU A 74 23.78 5.21 10.40
N PHE A 75 24.03 3.98 9.96
CA PHE A 75 24.05 2.82 10.86
C PHE A 75 25.29 2.79 11.76
N ASP A 76 26.46 3.20 11.29
CA ASP A 76 27.66 3.34 12.11
C ASP A 76 27.47 4.33 13.27
N LEU A 77 26.59 5.32 13.11
CA LEU A 77 26.27 6.28 14.17
C LEU A 77 25.39 5.67 15.28
N PHE A 78 24.50 4.73 14.95
CA PHE A 78 23.49 4.20 15.88
C PHE A 78 23.73 2.77 16.37
N ILE A 79 24.35 1.89 15.57
CA ILE A 79 24.46 0.46 15.87
C ILE A 79 25.57 0.13 16.88
N PRO A 80 26.77 0.75 16.87
CA PRO A 80 27.82 0.39 17.81
C PRO A 80 27.41 0.58 19.28
N THR A 81 26.60 1.60 19.58
CA THR A 81 26.08 1.83 20.92
C THR A 81 25.13 0.71 21.37
N LEU A 82 24.33 0.16 20.45
CA LEU A 82 23.47 -1.00 20.70
C LEU A 82 24.29 -2.30 20.81
N ALA A 83 25.29 -2.49 19.95
CA ALA A 83 26.12 -3.69 19.93
C ALA A 83 26.90 -3.88 21.24
N VAL A 84 27.45 -2.79 21.80
CA VAL A 84 28.15 -2.82 23.11
C VAL A 84 27.18 -3.14 24.26
N GLN A 85 25.92 -2.71 24.19
CA GLN A 85 24.93 -2.97 25.24
C GLN A 85 24.41 -4.41 25.24
N PHE A 86 24.48 -5.14 24.13
CA PHE A 86 23.83 -6.45 23.95
C PHE A 86 24.77 -7.56 23.48
N SER A 87 26.09 -7.44 23.67
CA SER A 87 27.15 -8.27 23.07
C SER A 87 26.87 -9.79 23.05
N ASP A 88 26.35 -10.34 24.15
CA ASP A 88 26.24 -11.79 24.33
C ASP A 88 24.98 -12.39 23.67
N VAL A 89 23.95 -11.57 23.45
CA VAL A 89 22.67 -11.98 22.85
C VAL A 89 22.56 -11.54 21.39
N PHE A 90 23.52 -10.74 20.93
CA PHE A 90 23.42 -10.02 19.67
C PHE A 90 23.41 -10.94 18.44
N LYS A 91 24.26 -11.98 18.39
CA LYS A 91 24.37 -12.88 17.22
C LYS A 91 23.06 -13.61 16.88
N PRO A 92 22.39 -14.31 17.82
CA PRO A 92 21.06 -14.89 17.56
C PRO A 92 20.02 -13.84 17.17
N VAL A 93 20.04 -12.67 17.83
CA VAL A 93 19.08 -11.60 17.55
C VAL A 93 19.24 -11.04 16.14
N VAL A 94 20.47 -10.83 15.65
CA VAL A 94 20.73 -10.43 14.27
C VAL A 94 20.20 -11.47 13.28
N ALA A 95 20.45 -12.76 13.54
CA ALA A 95 20.00 -13.82 12.64
C ALA A 95 18.49 -13.80 12.48
N ILE A 96 17.77 -13.75 13.60
CA ILE A 96 16.32 -13.67 13.61
C ILE A 96 15.83 -12.37 13.00
N THR A 97 16.52 -11.25 13.22
CA THR A 97 16.15 -9.95 12.65
C THR A 97 16.24 -9.99 11.13
N ILE A 98 17.30 -10.59 10.57
CA ILE A 98 17.44 -10.78 9.12
C ILE A 98 16.32 -11.68 8.58
N GLU A 99 16.07 -12.84 9.22
CA GLU A 99 14.96 -13.74 8.86
C GLU A 99 13.63 -12.97 8.86
N SER A 100 13.37 -12.20 9.91
CA SER A 100 12.16 -11.41 10.11
C SER A 100 11.97 -10.37 9.03
N ILE A 101 12.99 -9.55 8.79
CA ILE A 101 12.98 -8.49 7.78
C ILE A 101 12.75 -9.11 6.41
N MET A 102 13.45 -10.19 6.07
CA MET A 102 13.27 -10.87 4.79
C MET A 102 11.86 -11.44 4.67
N MET A 103 11.31 -12.07 5.71
CA MET A 103 9.95 -12.64 5.69
C MET A 103 8.88 -11.56 5.50
N MET A 104 8.97 -10.47 6.26
CA MET A 104 8.06 -9.33 6.12
C MET A 104 8.20 -8.69 4.73
N LEU A 105 9.43 -8.51 4.26
CA LEU A 105 9.69 -7.95 2.94
C LEU A 105 9.09 -8.83 1.83
N PHE A 106 9.23 -10.16 1.93
CA PHE A 106 8.62 -11.09 0.99
C PHE A 106 7.12 -10.89 0.89
N LEU A 107 6.44 -10.85 2.04
CA LEU A 107 5.00 -10.62 2.09
C LEU A 107 4.69 -9.32 1.36
N VAL A 108 5.21 -8.19 1.84
CA VAL A 108 4.96 -6.84 1.29
C VAL A 108 5.10 -6.80 -0.23
N LEU A 109 6.15 -7.43 -0.77
CA LEU A 109 6.40 -7.48 -2.21
C LEU A 109 5.43 -8.37 -2.98
N VAL A 110 4.93 -9.46 -2.40
CA VAL A 110 3.87 -10.29 -3.00
C VAL A 110 2.55 -9.51 -3.09
N ILE A 111 2.21 -8.66 -2.12
CA ILE A 111 0.96 -7.87 -2.17
C ILE A 111 1.08 -6.67 -3.09
N TYR A 112 2.27 -6.13 -3.31
CA TYR A 112 2.41 -4.94 -4.15
C TYR A 112 1.75 -5.09 -5.53
N PRO A 113 1.95 -6.20 -6.30
CA PRO A 113 1.18 -6.47 -7.50
C PRO A 113 -0.33 -6.68 -7.26
N LEU A 114 -0.71 -7.35 -6.17
CA LEU A 114 -2.12 -7.58 -5.81
C LEU A 114 -2.90 -6.27 -5.66
N ASN A 115 -2.31 -5.28 -4.99
CA ASN A 115 -2.90 -3.96 -4.83
C ASN A 115 -3.05 -3.18 -6.15
N ASN A 116 -2.33 -3.58 -7.21
CA ASN A 116 -2.40 -2.91 -8.52
C ASN A 116 -3.50 -3.46 -9.43
N ILE A 117 -3.93 -4.73 -9.30
CA ILE A 117 -5.03 -5.32 -10.12
C ILE A 117 -6.30 -4.49 -10.03
N TYR A 118 -6.58 -4.01 -8.83
CA TYR A 118 -7.87 -3.45 -8.50
C TYR A 118 -7.91 -1.93 -8.61
N LYS A 119 -6.80 -1.31 -9.00
CA LYS A 119 -6.86 0.03 -9.60
C LYS A 119 -7.53 -0.19 -10.96
N GLU A 120 -8.85 -0.02 -10.99
CA GLU A 120 -9.73 -0.12 -12.18
C GLU A 120 -8.90 0.06 -13.46
N ASN A 121 -8.80 -1.02 -14.23
CA ASN A 121 -7.94 -1.08 -15.40
C ASN A 121 -8.09 0.17 -16.27
N GLU A 122 -6.96 0.70 -16.73
CA GLU A 122 -6.92 1.60 -17.87
C GLU A 122 -7.49 0.85 -19.07
N GLY A 123 -8.82 0.87 -19.26
CA GLY A 123 -9.51 0.18 -20.35
C GLY A 123 -8.88 0.51 -21.71
N ALA A 124 -8.43 1.76 -21.87
CA ALA A 124 -7.76 2.23 -23.08
C ALA A 124 -6.46 1.48 -23.42
N THR A 125 -5.64 1.07 -22.44
CA THR A 125 -4.39 0.33 -22.73
C THR A 125 -4.65 -1.13 -23.04
N LYS A 126 -5.62 -1.75 -22.36
CA LYS A 126 -6.04 -3.15 -22.64
C LYS A 126 -6.79 -3.28 -23.96
N GLU A 127 -7.61 -2.31 -24.33
CA GLU A 127 -8.29 -2.24 -25.64
C GLU A 127 -7.28 -2.11 -26.79
N THR A 128 -6.22 -1.32 -26.61
CA THR A 128 -5.15 -1.19 -27.61
C THR A 128 -4.34 -2.48 -27.74
N LEU A 129 -4.13 -3.22 -26.63
CA LEU A 129 -3.48 -4.53 -26.62
C LEU A 129 -4.33 -5.60 -27.30
N LEU A 130 -5.65 -5.60 -27.08
CA LEU A 130 -6.63 -6.49 -27.73
C LEU A 130 -6.64 -6.34 -29.25
N ALA A 131 -6.38 -5.13 -29.76
CA ALA A 131 -6.32 -4.85 -31.20
C ALA A 131 -5.03 -5.38 -31.87
N THR A 132 -4.03 -5.80 -31.09
CA THR A 132 -2.76 -6.32 -31.60
C THR A 132 -2.66 -7.84 -31.43
N PRO A 133 -2.19 -8.61 -32.44
CA PRO A 133 -2.07 -10.06 -32.35
C PRO A 133 -0.86 -10.47 -31.45
N VAL A 134 -0.99 -10.29 -30.14
CA VAL A 134 0.05 -10.57 -29.14
C VAL A 134 -0.41 -11.70 -28.23
N LYS A 135 0.46 -12.69 -28.01
CA LYS A 135 0.18 -13.80 -27.09
C LYS A 135 0.22 -13.35 -25.64
N GLU A 136 -0.70 -13.84 -24.82
CA GLU A 136 -0.81 -13.52 -23.38
C GLU A 136 0.49 -13.79 -22.60
N ASN A 137 1.21 -14.87 -22.97
CA ASN A 137 2.51 -15.22 -22.38
C ASN A 137 3.57 -14.10 -22.56
N ASP A 138 3.60 -13.48 -23.74
CA ASP A 138 4.53 -12.38 -24.04
C ASP A 138 4.10 -11.08 -23.34
N ILE A 139 2.79 -10.86 -23.15
CA ILE A 139 2.24 -9.71 -22.42
C ILE A 139 2.64 -9.81 -20.94
N PHE A 140 2.35 -10.94 -20.29
CA PHE A 140 2.68 -11.15 -18.88
C PHE A 140 4.18 -10.97 -18.61
N LEU A 141 5.03 -11.63 -19.40
CA LEU A 141 6.48 -11.53 -19.24
C LEU A 141 6.98 -10.10 -19.53
N GLY A 142 6.42 -9.47 -20.57
CA GLY A 142 6.75 -8.10 -20.93
C GLY A 142 6.40 -7.10 -19.83
N GLU A 143 5.21 -7.19 -19.24
CA GLU A 143 4.80 -6.35 -18.11
C GLU A 143 5.66 -6.58 -16.87
N PHE A 144 5.95 -7.84 -16.53
CA PHE A 144 6.80 -8.18 -15.39
C PHE A 144 8.22 -7.62 -15.55
N LEU A 145 8.87 -7.87 -16.69
CA LEU A 145 10.21 -7.36 -16.98
C LEU A 145 10.24 -5.85 -17.17
N GLY A 146 9.15 -5.24 -17.66
CA GLY A 146 8.98 -3.80 -17.75
C GLY A 146 8.99 -3.10 -16.38
N LYS A 147 8.58 -3.81 -15.32
CA LYS A 147 8.64 -3.32 -13.92
C LYS A 147 10.01 -3.51 -13.27
N SER A 148 10.93 -4.24 -13.90
CA SER A 148 12.28 -4.54 -13.35
C SER A 148 13.11 -3.33 -12.88
N PRO A 149 13.10 -2.15 -13.54
CA PRO A 149 13.88 -1.01 -13.07
C PRO A 149 13.35 -0.50 -11.72
N ILE A 150 12.03 -0.63 -11.48
CA ILE A 150 11.42 -0.24 -10.21
C ILE A 150 11.82 -1.22 -9.09
N TYR A 151 11.89 -2.51 -9.40
CA TYR A 151 12.40 -3.51 -8.46
C TYR A 151 13.87 -3.25 -8.10
N SER A 152 14.67 -2.86 -9.09
CA SER A 152 16.09 -2.49 -8.87
C SER A 152 16.24 -1.28 -7.95
N ILE A 153 15.36 -0.27 -8.09
CA ILE A 153 15.29 0.87 -7.16
C ILE A 153 14.98 0.39 -5.73
N ALA A 154 13.99 -0.50 -5.55
CA ALA A 154 13.66 -1.03 -4.23
C ALA A 154 14.85 -1.76 -3.59
N ILE A 155 15.62 -2.50 -4.38
CA ILE A 155 16.82 -3.22 -3.90
C ILE A 155 17.89 -2.23 -3.42
N LEU A 156 18.14 -1.15 -4.16
CA LEU A 156 19.10 -0.11 -3.75
C LEU A 156 18.65 0.68 -2.52
N ILE A 157 17.38 0.64 -2.16
CA ILE A 157 16.88 1.24 -0.91
C ILE A 157 17.03 0.24 0.25
N LEU A 158 16.68 -1.04 0.02
CA LEU A 158 16.55 -2.06 1.05
C LEU A 158 17.85 -2.78 1.39
N ALA A 159 18.67 -3.17 0.41
CA ALA A 159 19.91 -3.88 0.65
C ALA A 159 20.89 -3.10 1.55
N PRO A 160 21.08 -1.77 1.40
CA PRO A 160 21.94 -1.00 2.30
C PRO A 160 21.46 -0.98 3.75
N ILE A 161 20.16 -1.14 3.99
CA ILE A 161 19.62 -1.24 5.35
C ILE A 161 20.08 -2.54 6.00
N ILE A 162 19.95 -3.66 5.28
CA ILE A 162 20.41 -4.97 5.78
C ILE A 162 21.93 -4.94 6.01
N VAL A 163 22.68 -4.43 5.03
CA VAL A 163 24.14 -4.34 5.13
C VAL A 163 24.57 -3.38 6.24
N GLY A 164 23.95 -2.21 6.36
CA GLY A 164 24.23 -1.25 7.43
C GLY A 164 23.90 -1.81 8.82
N LEU A 165 22.89 -2.67 8.95
CA LEU A 165 22.60 -3.36 10.20
C LEU A 165 23.67 -4.40 10.59
N ILE A 166 24.41 -4.98 9.63
CA ILE A 166 25.37 -6.08 9.87
C ILE A 166 26.81 -5.57 9.92
N ASN A 167 27.18 -4.65 9.03
CA ASN A 167 28.55 -4.20 8.82
C ASN A 167 29.26 -3.69 10.09
N PRO A 168 28.61 -2.89 10.96
CA PRO A 168 29.26 -2.38 12.18
C PRO A 168 29.67 -3.47 13.18
N ILE A 169 29.19 -4.71 13.00
CA ILE A 169 29.41 -5.80 13.95
C ILE A 169 30.47 -6.80 13.47
N ILE A 170 30.45 -7.12 12.18
CA ILE A 170 31.22 -8.27 11.63
C ILE A 170 32.25 -7.79 10.60
N GLU A 171 32.24 -6.52 10.22
CA GLU A 171 33.09 -5.93 9.18
C GLU A 171 33.01 -6.73 7.88
N LEU A 172 32.00 -6.42 7.07
CA LEU A 172 31.69 -7.22 5.88
C LEU A 172 32.77 -7.07 4.80
N THR A 173 33.18 -8.20 4.23
CA THR A 173 34.06 -8.26 3.06
C THR A 173 33.30 -7.92 1.78
N LEU A 174 34.00 -7.43 0.74
CA LEU A 174 33.40 -7.12 -0.56
C LEU A 174 32.58 -8.28 -1.15
N ILE A 175 33.02 -9.53 -0.95
CA ILE A 175 32.30 -10.72 -1.41
C ILE A 175 30.96 -10.86 -0.69
N GLN A 176 30.92 -10.67 0.63
CA GLN A 176 29.69 -10.70 1.42
C GLN A 176 28.73 -9.57 0.99
N TYR A 177 29.23 -8.37 0.69
CA TYR A 177 28.41 -7.31 0.09
C TYR A 177 27.75 -7.79 -1.20
N VAL A 178 28.51 -8.36 -2.14
CA VAL A 178 27.97 -8.87 -3.41
C VAL A 178 26.93 -9.97 -3.18
N VAL A 179 27.20 -10.90 -2.25
CA VAL A 179 26.26 -11.97 -1.90
C VAL A 179 24.96 -11.38 -1.35
N ILE A 180 25.01 -10.49 -0.36
CA ILE A 180 23.82 -9.88 0.26
C ILE A 180 23.00 -9.10 -0.78
N TYR A 181 23.64 -8.29 -1.63
CA TYR A 181 22.92 -7.57 -2.68
C TYR A 181 22.30 -8.53 -3.71
N GLY A 182 23.01 -9.59 -4.09
CA GLY A 182 22.51 -10.61 -5.01
C GLY A 182 21.32 -11.39 -4.46
N THR A 183 21.35 -11.76 -3.17
CA THR A 183 20.25 -12.47 -2.52
C THR A 183 19.03 -11.58 -2.34
N VAL A 184 19.20 -10.33 -1.89
CA VAL A 184 18.10 -9.36 -1.80
C VAL A 184 17.51 -9.10 -3.19
N PHE A 185 18.35 -9.02 -4.23
CA PHE A 185 17.87 -8.91 -5.61
C PHE A 185 16.99 -10.09 -6.01
N GLY A 186 17.48 -11.31 -5.82
CA GLY A 186 16.74 -12.53 -6.15
C GLY A 186 15.43 -12.63 -5.37
N HIS A 187 15.47 -12.29 -4.08
CA HIS A 187 14.32 -12.26 -3.18
C HIS A 187 13.24 -11.30 -3.67
N VAL A 188 13.63 -10.05 -3.96
CA VAL A 188 12.69 -9.02 -4.42
C VAL A 188 12.05 -9.41 -5.75
N TYR A 189 12.86 -9.94 -6.68
CA TYR A 189 12.37 -10.38 -7.98
C TYR A 189 11.40 -11.56 -7.86
N PHE A 190 11.73 -12.54 -7.01
CA PHE A 190 10.91 -13.72 -6.84
C PHE A 190 9.58 -13.41 -6.16
N ALA A 191 9.61 -12.60 -5.10
CA ALA A 191 8.40 -12.16 -4.41
C ALA A 191 7.45 -11.41 -5.36
N ASN A 192 7.98 -10.50 -6.17
CA ASN A 192 7.18 -9.78 -7.16
C ASN A 192 6.66 -10.70 -8.27
N LEU A 193 7.41 -11.72 -8.68
CA LEU A 193 6.98 -12.70 -9.68
C LEU A 193 5.76 -13.48 -9.15
N ILE A 194 5.87 -14.05 -7.94
CA ILE A 194 4.75 -14.73 -7.28
C ILE A 194 3.56 -13.79 -7.14
N GLY A 195 3.79 -12.58 -6.62
CA GLY A 195 2.74 -11.57 -6.49
C GLY A 195 2.04 -11.28 -7.81
N SER A 196 2.78 -11.20 -8.91
CA SER A 196 2.24 -10.92 -10.25
C SER A 196 1.42 -12.10 -10.79
N ILE A 197 1.86 -13.34 -10.55
CA ILE A 197 1.11 -14.56 -10.94
C ILE A 197 -0.21 -14.64 -10.17
N ILE A 198 -0.15 -14.52 -8.84
CA ILE A 198 -1.34 -14.54 -7.98
C ILE A 198 -2.28 -13.41 -8.40
N ALA A 199 -1.71 -12.24 -8.73
CA ALA A 199 -2.47 -11.09 -9.15
C ALA A 199 -3.22 -11.31 -10.46
N SER A 200 -2.53 -11.74 -11.51
CA SER A 200 -3.17 -12.07 -12.78
C SER A 200 -4.23 -13.16 -12.61
N TRP A 201 -3.96 -14.19 -11.80
CA TRP A 201 -4.92 -15.25 -11.51
C TRP A 201 -6.20 -14.74 -10.84
N PHE A 202 -6.09 -13.87 -9.83
CA PHE A 202 -7.25 -13.23 -9.21
C PHE A 202 -8.01 -12.37 -10.20
N GLU A 203 -7.30 -11.56 -10.98
CA GLU A 203 -7.90 -10.71 -12.00
C GLU A 203 -8.74 -11.53 -12.99
N HIS A 204 -8.17 -12.65 -13.47
CA HIS A 204 -8.84 -13.59 -14.36
C HIS A 204 -10.08 -14.24 -13.74
N LYS A 205 -10.04 -14.58 -12.44
CA LYS A 205 -11.21 -15.14 -11.75
C LYS A 205 -12.30 -14.08 -11.54
N ILE A 206 -11.91 -12.85 -11.27
CA ILE A 206 -12.82 -11.72 -11.03
C ILE A 206 -13.47 -11.26 -12.34
N SER A 207 -12.71 -11.20 -13.44
CA SER A 207 -13.21 -10.77 -14.75
C SER A 207 -14.31 -11.70 -15.28
N LYS A 208 -14.21 -13.01 -15.00
CA LYS A 208 -15.19 -14.02 -15.43
C LYS A 208 -16.53 -13.99 -14.69
N ASN A 209 -16.63 -13.32 -13.53
CA ASN A 209 -17.85 -13.33 -12.71
C ASN A 209 -18.27 -11.90 -12.34
N GLU A 210 -19.44 -11.47 -12.82
CA GLU A 210 -19.98 -10.12 -12.58
C GLU A 210 -20.14 -9.79 -11.10
N LYS A 211 -20.61 -10.75 -10.28
CA LYS A 211 -20.71 -10.57 -8.83
C LYS A 211 -19.32 -10.46 -8.19
N ALA A 212 -18.35 -11.22 -8.70
CA ALA A 212 -16.97 -11.17 -8.22
C ALA A 212 -16.28 -9.84 -8.61
N ARG A 213 -16.64 -9.22 -9.73
CA ARG A 213 -16.14 -7.88 -10.13
C ARG A 213 -16.54 -6.81 -9.13
N ASP A 214 -17.81 -6.80 -8.72
CA ASP A 214 -18.31 -5.90 -7.68
C ASP A 214 -17.66 -6.16 -6.32
N LEU A 215 -17.48 -7.44 -5.97
CA LEU A 215 -16.81 -7.85 -4.74
C LEU A 215 -15.30 -7.60 -4.80
N GLY A 216 -14.69 -7.60 -5.99
CA GLY A 216 -13.26 -7.40 -6.20
C GLY A 216 -12.78 -6.10 -5.57
N LYS A 217 -13.54 -5.00 -5.76
CA LYS A 217 -13.24 -3.70 -5.13
C LYS A 217 -13.28 -3.76 -3.60
N THR A 218 -14.14 -4.59 -3.01
CA THR A 218 -14.21 -4.82 -1.56
C THR A 218 -13.11 -5.77 -1.08
N LEU A 219 -12.77 -6.79 -1.86
CA LEU A 219 -11.77 -7.80 -1.54
C LEU A 219 -10.39 -7.18 -1.32
N ILE A 220 -10.03 -6.10 -2.03
CA ILE A 220 -8.76 -5.37 -1.80
C ILE A 220 -8.58 -5.06 -0.32
N TRP A 221 -9.60 -4.45 0.28
CA TRP A 221 -9.52 -3.97 1.65
C TRP A 221 -9.43 -5.12 2.63
N VAL A 222 -10.15 -6.20 2.37
CA VAL A 222 -10.05 -7.45 3.14
C VAL A 222 -8.65 -8.04 3.03
N PHE A 223 -8.07 -8.08 1.83
CA PHE A 223 -6.69 -8.55 1.62
C PHE A 223 -5.68 -7.68 2.35
N THR A 224 -5.86 -6.35 2.39
CA THR A 224 -4.97 -5.47 3.15
C THR A 224 -5.08 -5.69 4.66
N ILE A 225 -6.28 -5.98 5.20
CA ILE A 225 -6.42 -6.35 6.64
C ILE A 225 -5.73 -7.69 6.89
N ILE A 226 -6.04 -8.71 6.10
CA ILE A 226 -5.45 -10.05 6.21
C ILE A 226 -3.93 -9.94 6.14
N LEU A 227 -3.41 -9.10 5.26
CA LEU A 227 -1.99 -8.82 5.17
C LEU A 227 -1.42 -8.32 6.49
N VAL A 228 -2.00 -7.25 7.04
CA VAL A 228 -1.49 -6.67 8.28
C VAL A 228 -1.48 -7.75 9.36
N VAL A 229 -2.56 -8.52 9.48
CA VAL A 229 -2.62 -9.66 10.40
C VAL A 229 -1.50 -10.66 10.14
N ILE A 230 -1.22 -11.05 8.89
CA ILE A 230 -0.13 -11.97 8.55
C ILE A 230 1.25 -11.37 8.89
N MET A 231 1.48 -10.08 8.59
CA MET A 231 2.76 -9.42 8.88
C MET A 231 3.07 -9.45 10.38
N TYR A 232 2.08 -9.16 11.22
CA TYR A 232 2.25 -9.23 12.66
C TYR A 232 2.24 -10.67 13.19
N ALA A 233 1.48 -11.57 12.57
CA ALA A 233 1.55 -12.99 12.89
C ALA A 233 2.97 -13.51 12.67
N VAL A 234 3.65 -13.06 11.61
CA VAL A 234 5.08 -13.36 11.41
C VAL A 234 5.91 -12.81 12.58
N MET A 235 5.74 -11.56 12.99
CA MET A 235 6.46 -11.00 14.15
C MET A 235 6.24 -11.79 15.44
N PHE A 236 5.00 -12.15 15.76
CA PHE A 236 4.68 -12.97 16.93
C PHE A 236 5.26 -14.38 16.81
N PHE A 237 5.14 -14.97 15.62
CA PHE A 237 5.64 -16.29 15.32
C PHE A 237 7.17 -16.35 15.43
N LEU A 238 7.88 -15.26 15.14
CA LEU A 238 9.33 -15.18 15.32
C LEU A 238 9.75 -15.23 16.79
N ASN A 239 9.01 -14.54 17.69
CA ASN A 239 9.23 -14.69 19.13
C ASN A 239 8.97 -16.13 19.59
N PHE A 240 7.96 -16.78 19.01
CA PHE A 240 7.69 -18.19 19.28
C PHE A 240 8.79 -19.13 18.75
N LEU A 241 9.40 -18.83 17.59
CA LEU A 241 10.53 -19.58 17.04
C LEU A 241 11.81 -19.45 17.87
N LEU A 242 11.98 -18.33 18.57
CA LEU A 242 13.07 -18.12 19.52
C LEU A 242 12.99 -19.11 20.68
N GLU A 243 11.79 -19.35 21.17
CA GLU A 243 11.51 -20.28 22.27
C GLU A 243 11.49 -21.75 21.81
N HIS A 244 11.12 -21.99 20.54
CA HIS A 244 11.01 -23.33 19.95
C HIS A 244 11.80 -23.44 18.63
N PRO A 245 13.14 -23.59 18.69
CA PRO A 245 13.99 -23.63 17.51
C PRO A 245 13.67 -24.81 16.56
N GLU A 246 13.09 -25.90 17.08
CA GLU A 246 12.68 -27.06 16.28
C GLU A 246 11.66 -26.70 15.18
N LEU A 247 10.84 -25.68 15.41
CA LEU A 247 9.82 -25.23 14.46
C LEU A 247 10.41 -24.46 13.27
N LYS A 248 11.67 -23.99 13.36
CA LYS A 248 12.35 -23.35 12.24
C LYS A 248 12.43 -24.27 11.02
N ASN A 249 12.50 -25.58 11.23
CA ASN A 249 12.54 -26.56 10.15
C ASN A 249 11.23 -26.65 9.36
N TRP A 250 10.08 -26.43 10.00
CA TRP A 250 8.80 -26.37 9.30
C TRP A 250 8.70 -25.12 8.42
N LEU A 251 9.30 -24.02 8.86
CA LEU A 251 9.34 -22.78 8.08
C LEU A 251 10.37 -22.82 6.97
N ALA A 252 11.22 -23.83 6.90
CA ALA A 252 12.24 -23.97 5.86
C ALA A 252 11.63 -24.01 4.44
N PHE A 253 10.34 -24.32 4.30
CA PHE A 253 9.60 -24.24 3.03
C PHE A 253 9.18 -22.83 2.64
N TYR A 254 9.25 -21.87 3.55
CA TYR A 254 8.90 -20.48 3.30
C TYR A 254 9.98 -19.83 2.44
N PRO A 255 9.66 -19.32 1.24
CA PRO A 255 10.67 -18.88 0.27
C PRO A 255 11.69 -17.87 0.79
N SER A 256 11.24 -16.99 1.67
CA SER A 256 12.10 -15.96 2.23
C SER A 256 13.28 -16.52 3.02
N LEU A 257 13.09 -17.66 3.69
CA LEU A 257 14.15 -18.28 4.47
C LEU A 257 15.28 -18.83 3.60
N TRP A 258 15.02 -19.19 2.34
CA TRP A 258 16.08 -19.63 1.43
C TRP A 258 17.07 -18.50 1.17
N PHE A 259 16.57 -17.26 1.02
CA PHE A 259 17.41 -16.09 0.82
C PHE A 259 18.07 -15.62 2.11
N SER A 260 17.36 -15.63 3.25
CA SER A 260 17.96 -15.27 4.54
C SER A 260 19.07 -16.25 4.93
N ASN A 261 18.89 -17.55 4.71
CA ASN A 261 19.91 -18.56 5.04
C ASN A 261 21.21 -18.34 4.28
N ILE A 262 21.16 -17.90 3.03
CA ILE A 262 22.36 -17.55 2.26
C ILE A 262 23.07 -16.33 2.87
N ILE A 263 22.30 -15.33 3.32
CA ILE A 263 22.85 -14.16 4.03
C ILE A 263 23.50 -14.61 5.35
N LEU A 264 22.79 -15.38 6.17
CA LEU A 264 23.29 -15.86 7.46
C LEU A 264 24.57 -16.69 7.31
N TYR A 265 24.60 -17.60 6.33
CA TYR A 265 25.80 -18.40 6.04
C TYR A 265 26.98 -17.53 5.60
N SER A 266 26.72 -16.48 4.81
CA SER A 266 27.78 -15.57 4.37
C SER A 266 28.38 -14.79 5.53
N ILE A 267 27.61 -14.55 6.60
CA ILE A 267 28.03 -13.82 7.80
C ILE A 267 28.81 -14.76 8.73
N ASP A 268 28.18 -15.83 9.19
CA ASP A 268 28.76 -16.82 10.10
C ASP A 268 28.07 -18.18 9.87
N PRO A 269 28.78 -19.20 9.35
CA PRO A 269 28.22 -20.52 9.10
C PRO A 269 27.58 -21.18 10.32
N VAL A 270 28.02 -20.83 11.53
CA VAL A 270 27.49 -21.41 12.78
C VAL A 270 26.02 -21.05 12.99
N LEU A 271 25.56 -19.91 12.46
CA LEU A 271 24.16 -19.49 12.56
C LEU A 271 23.20 -20.46 11.84
N LEU A 272 23.69 -21.21 10.85
CA LEU A 272 22.90 -22.22 10.13
C LEU A 272 22.83 -23.59 10.82
N ASN A 273 23.62 -23.85 11.86
CA ASN A 273 23.63 -25.17 12.53
C ASN A 273 22.27 -25.56 13.16
N THR A 274 21.32 -24.62 13.23
CA THR A 274 19.96 -24.83 13.70
C THR A 274 18.99 -25.33 12.61
N PHE A 275 19.38 -25.29 11.33
CA PHE A 275 18.52 -25.66 10.20
C PHE A 275 18.89 -27.03 9.62
N ILE A 276 17.87 -27.84 9.30
CA ILE A 276 18.04 -29.08 8.53
C ILE A 276 18.45 -28.78 7.07
N LEU A 277 18.05 -27.64 6.51
CA LEU A 277 18.40 -27.27 5.14
C LEU A 277 19.87 -26.84 5.04
N ASN A 278 20.66 -27.68 4.37
CA ASN A 278 22.01 -27.34 3.93
C ASN A 278 21.98 -26.08 3.05
N ILE A 279 23.02 -25.24 3.14
CA ILE A 279 23.20 -24.04 2.31
C ILE A 279 23.04 -24.34 0.82
N TRP A 280 23.54 -25.48 0.34
CA TRP A 280 23.42 -25.86 -1.07
C TRP A 280 21.97 -26.07 -1.50
N ILE A 281 21.14 -26.61 -0.60
CA ILE A 281 19.71 -26.77 -0.86
C ILE A 281 19.05 -25.39 -0.84
N SER A 282 19.41 -24.51 0.10
CA SER A 282 18.90 -23.13 0.13
C SER A 282 19.24 -22.36 -1.16
N VAL A 283 20.46 -22.49 -1.68
CA VAL A 283 20.88 -21.89 -2.96
C VAL A 283 20.11 -22.51 -4.14
N LEU A 284 19.97 -23.84 -4.16
CA LEU A 284 19.23 -24.54 -5.21
C LEU A 284 17.74 -24.12 -5.21
N LEU A 285 17.12 -23.97 -4.06
CA LEU A 285 15.74 -23.49 -3.94
C LEU A 285 15.63 -22.02 -4.33
N ALA A 286 16.54 -21.16 -3.84
CA ALA A 286 16.55 -19.72 -4.11
C ALA A 286 16.81 -19.37 -5.58
N VAL A 287 17.48 -20.22 -6.35
CA VAL A 287 17.73 -19.99 -7.78
C VAL A 287 16.81 -20.84 -8.66
N GLY A 288 16.68 -22.13 -8.35
CA GLY A 288 15.92 -23.10 -9.15
C GLY A 288 14.42 -22.83 -9.15
N ILE A 289 13.81 -22.59 -7.98
CA ILE A 289 12.35 -22.38 -7.90
C ILE A 289 11.93 -21.11 -8.63
N PRO A 290 12.60 -19.94 -8.50
CA PRO A 290 12.24 -18.77 -9.29
C PRO A 290 12.32 -18.99 -10.80
N ILE A 291 13.36 -19.68 -11.28
CA ILE A 291 13.51 -19.99 -12.72
C ILE A 291 12.39 -20.91 -13.19
N ILE A 292 12.09 -21.98 -12.45
CA ILE A 292 10.99 -22.90 -12.76
C ILE A 292 9.65 -22.16 -12.74
N THR A 293 9.42 -21.31 -11.73
CA THR A 293 8.20 -20.51 -11.59
C THR A 293 8.04 -19.55 -12.77
N LEU A 294 9.12 -18.87 -13.18
CA LEU A 294 9.11 -18.00 -14.35
C LEU A 294 8.81 -18.78 -15.62
N TYR A 295 9.45 -19.93 -15.82
CA TYR A 295 9.19 -20.81 -16.97
C TYR A 295 7.73 -21.31 -17.00
N VAL A 296 7.22 -21.81 -15.88
CA VAL A 296 5.83 -22.30 -15.75
C VAL A 296 4.84 -21.17 -15.97
N SER A 297 5.07 -20.00 -15.37
CA SER A 297 4.22 -18.81 -15.54
C SER A 297 4.19 -18.34 -16.99
N TYR A 298 5.32 -18.35 -17.69
CA TYR A 298 5.39 -18.03 -19.12
C TYR A 298 4.61 -19.06 -19.96
N LYS A 299 4.78 -20.36 -19.71
CA LYS A 299 4.11 -21.40 -20.50
C LYS A 299 2.60 -21.50 -20.23
N LYS A 300 2.16 -21.20 -19.01
CA LYS A 300 0.77 -21.33 -18.57
C LYS A 300 0.03 -19.99 -18.48
N ALA A 301 0.55 -18.89 -19.03
CA ALA A 301 -0.08 -17.58 -18.86
C ALA A 301 -1.53 -17.56 -19.39
N GLU A 302 -1.81 -18.29 -20.47
CA GLU A 302 -3.16 -18.48 -21.02
C GLU A 302 -4.20 -19.02 -20.03
N SER A 303 -3.76 -19.74 -18.98
CA SER A 303 -4.67 -20.29 -17.97
C SER A 303 -5.09 -19.30 -16.89
N PHE A 304 -4.34 -18.22 -16.70
CA PHE A 304 -4.54 -17.27 -15.59
C PHE A 304 -4.49 -15.80 -16.01
N TYR A 305 -4.27 -15.50 -17.28
CA TYR A 305 -4.32 -14.17 -17.85
C TYR A 305 -5.49 -14.13 -18.84
N THR A 306 -6.27 -13.04 -18.86
CA THR A 306 -7.35 -12.85 -19.85
C THR A 306 -7.39 -11.42 -20.28
N LEU A 307 -7.47 -11.21 -21.59
CA LEU A 307 -7.56 -9.88 -22.19
C LEU A 307 -8.99 -9.31 -22.26
N GLU A 308 -10.02 -10.14 -22.20
CA GLU A 308 -11.42 -9.70 -22.30
C GLU A 308 -11.87 -8.94 -21.04
N GLY A 309 -11.93 -7.61 -21.14
CA GLY A 309 -12.53 -6.76 -20.12
C GLY A 309 -14.05 -6.89 -20.12
N GLY A 310 -14.63 -7.42 -19.04
CA GLY A 310 -16.09 -7.52 -18.92
C GLY A 310 -16.75 -6.14 -19.00
N ILE A 311 -17.74 -5.98 -19.87
CA ILE A 311 -18.55 -4.75 -20.04
C ILE A 311 -19.24 -4.42 -18.70
N GLU A 312 -19.15 -3.18 -18.23
CA GLU A 312 -19.86 -2.72 -17.02
C GLU A 312 -21.36 -2.61 -17.32
N LYS A 313 -22.16 -3.56 -16.81
CA LYS A 313 -23.62 -3.41 -16.76
C LYS A 313 -23.98 -2.80 -15.41
N SER A 314 -24.48 -1.57 -15.43
CA SER A 314 -24.95 -0.89 -14.23
C SER A 314 -26.30 -1.47 -13.80
N SER A 315 -26.32 -2.34 -12.79
CA SER A 315 -27.58 -2.77 -12.17
C SER A 315 -28.14 -1.63 -11.30
N VAL A 316 -29.30 -1.08 -11.66
CA VAL A 316 -30.00 -0.07 -10.86
C VAL A 316 -30.94 -0.78 -9.88
N THR A 317 -30.57 -0.82 -8.61
CA THR A 317 -31.47 -1.26 -7.53
C THR A 317 -32.31 -0.08 -7.03
N ILE A 318 -33.63 -0.16 -7.18
CA ILE A 318 -34.59 0.81 -6.62
C ILE A 318 -34.93 0.33 -5.20
N ILE A 319 -34.89 1.23 -4.21
CA ILE A 319 -35.24 0.93 -2.81
C ILE A 319 -36.51 1.72 -2.48
N GLU A 320 -37.59 1.03 -2.09
CA GLU A 320 -38.92 1.62 -1.88
C GLU A 320 -39.12 2.27 -0.50
N HIS A 321 -38.35 1.87 0.52
CA HIS A 321 -38.51 2.37 1.89
C HIS A 321 -37.21 2.96 2.48
N GLU A 322 -37.36 4.05 3.23
CA GLU A 322 -36.24 4.71 3.90
C GLU A 322 -35.93 4.04 5.25
N ASN A 323 -34.71 3.53 5.43
CA ASN A 323 -34.29 2.89 6.68
C ASN A 323 -34.40 3.81 7.90
N LEU A 324 -34.75 3.23 9.06
CA LEU A 324 -34.90 3.91 10.35
C LEU A 324 -33.65 4.73 10.76
N PHE A 325 -32.45 4.25 10.41
CA PHE A 325 -31.20 4.97 10.62
C PHE A 325 -31.21 6.38 10.00
N TYR A 326 -31.67 6.52 8.75
CA TYR A 326 -31.71 7.80 8.06
C TYR A 326 -32.76 8.75 8.65
N VAL A 327 -33.89 8.20 9.11
CA VAL A 327 -34.93 8.97 9.81
C VAL A 327 -34.39 9.54 11.11
N LEU A 328 -33.66 8.72 11.88
CA LEU A 328 -33.04 9.12 13.14
C LEU A 328 -31.99 10.22 12.92
N VAL A 329 -31.09 10.05 11.95
CA VAL A 329 -30.10 11.09 11.59
C VAL A 329 -30.80 12.39 11.18
N ARG A 330 -31.86 12.32 10.36
CA ARG A 330 -32.63 13.52 9.96
C ARG A 330 -33.24 14.23 11.17
N LYS A 331 -33.72 13.49 12.17
CA LYS A 331 -34.30 14.03 13.40
C LYS A 331 -33.22 14.70 14.27
N ILE A 332 -32.06 14.07 14.45
CA ILE A 332 -30.96 14.61 15.27
C ILE A 332 -30.33 15.86 14.63
N SER A 333 -30.05 15.83 13.33
CA SER A 333 -29.38 16.97 12.65
C SER A 333 -30.29 18.17 12.38
N GLY A 334 -31.59 18.04 12.67
CA GLY A 334 -32.59 19.09 12.49
C GLY A 334 -32.96 19.38 11.03
N ARG A 335 -33.99 20.22 10.85
CA ARG A 335 -34.57 20.53 9.53
C ARG A 335 -33.61 21.23 8.56
N LYS A 336 -32.62 21.98 9.08
CA LYS A 336 -31.69 22.76 8.24
C LYS A 336 -30.69 21.87 7.50
N TRP A 337 -30.12 20.86 8.16
CA TRP A 337 -29.00 20.06 7.65
C TRP A 337 -29.36 18.59 7.41
N GLY A 338 -30.43 18.08 8.02
CA GLY A 338 -30.76 16.66 8.02
C GLY A 338 -30.95 16.06 6.62
N GLY A 339 -31.59 16.78 5.70
CA GLY A 339 -31.76 16.30 4.32
C GLY A 339 -30.42 16.12 3.58
N LEU A 340 -29.51 17.08 3.75
CA LEU A 340 -28.17 17.05 3.16
C LEU A 340 -27.34 15.90 3.71
N ILE A 341 -27.28 15.79 5.04
CA ILE A 341 -26.48 14.76 5.72
C ILE A 341 -26.98 13.37 5.33
N VAL A 342 -28.29 13.16 5.28
CA VAL A 342 -28.88 11.88 4.86
C VAL A 342 -28.55 11.57 3.40
N LEU A 343 -28.62 12.55 2.49
CA LEU A 343 -28.24 12.35 1.09
C LEU A 343 -26.78 11.91 0.98
N GLN A 344 -25.88 12.57 1.71
CA GLN A 344 -24.46 12.25 1.69
C GLN A 344 -24.16 10.88 2.33
N LEU A 345 -24.82 10.52 3.43
CA LEU A 345 -24.71 9.19 4.03
C LEU A 345 -25.21 8.10 3.08
N LYS A 346 -26.38 8.28 2.45
CA LYS A 346 -26.91 7.32 1.47
C LYS A 346 -25.93 7.13 0.32
N ARG A 347 -25.37 8.22 -0.19
CA ARG A 347 -24.34 8.17 -1.25
C ARG A 347 -23.11 7.41 -0.79
N PHE A 348 -22.64 7.69 0.42
CA PHE A 348 -21.48 7.02 1.01
C PHE A 348 -21.70 5.50 1.10
N PHE A 349 -22.81 5.06 1.72
CA PHE A 349 -23.12 3.65 1.91
C PHE A 349 -23.53 2.90 0.63
N ARG A 350 -24.02 3.59 -0.40
CA ARG A 350 -24.36 2.94 -1.69
C ARG A 350 -23.11 2.36 -2.38
N LYS A 351 -21.93 2.90 -2.14
CA LYS A 351 -20.67 2.39 -2.68
C LYS A 351 -20.08 1.34 -1.75
N LYS A 352 -20.07 0.07 -2.18
CA LYS A 352 -19.41 -1.03 -1.45
C LYS A 352 -17.94 -0.73 -1.11
N ALA A 353 -17.23 -0.03 -1.99
CA ALA A 353 -15.85 0.40 -1.76
C ALA A 353 -15.68 1.31 -0.52
N ASN A 354 -16.66 2.17 -0.22
CA ASN A 354 -16.62 3.02 0.97
C ASN A 354 -16.83 2.22 2.25
N ILE A 355 -17.76 1.25 2.23
CA ILE A 355 -17.97 0.32 3.34
C ILE A 355 -16.70 -0.48 3.60
N ALA A 356 -16.06 -0.96 2.54
CA ALA A 356 -14.80 -1.70 2.61
C ALA A 356 -13.66 -0.85 3.21
N ARG A 357 -13.58 0.44 2.86
CA ARG A 357 -12.64 1.41 3.47
C ARG A 357 -12.90 1.61 4.96
N VAL A 358 -14.17 1.74 5.37
CA VAL A 358 -14.51 1.85 6.80
C VAL A 358 -14.13 0.56 7.54
N ALA A 359 -14.48 -0.60 6.99
CA ALA A 359 -14.11 -1.90 7.55
C ALA A 359 -12.58 -2.05 7.63
N TYR A 360 -11.84 -1.54 6.66
CA TYR A 360 -10.38 -1.49 6.69
C TYR A 360 -9.84 -0.65 7.84
N VAL A 361 -10.30 0.59 8.00
CA VAL A 361 -9.85 1.45 9.12
C VAL A 361 -10.22 0.81 10.46
N VAL A 362 -11.44 0.30 10.59
CA VAL A 362 -11.92 -0.39 11.80
C VAL A 362 -11.07 -1.62 12.12
N GLY A 363 -10.82 -2.49 11.13
CA GLY A 363 -10.03 -3.70 11.30
C GLY A 363 -8.56 -3.41 11.61
N LEU A 364 -7.95 -2.47 10.90
CA LEU A 364 -6.58 -2.04 11.14
C LEU A 364 -6.41 -1.45 12.54
N LEU A 365 -7.28 -0.52 12.93
CA LEU A 365 -7.19 0.12 14.24
C LEU A 365 -7.56 -0.83 15.37
N GLY A 366 -8.53 -1.73 15.19
CA GLY A 366 -8.83 -2.78 16.17
C GLY A 366 -7.64 -3.71 16.38
N PHE A 367 -6.96 -4.09 15.29
CA PHE A 367 -5.73 -4.87 15.35
C PHE A 367 -4.58 -4.09 16.03
N MET A 368 -4.40 -2.80 15.71
CA MET A 368 -3.41 -1.95 16.40
C MET A 368 -3.72 -1.83 17.89
N SER A 369 -4.98 -1.68 18.29
CA SER A 369 -5.38 -1.65 19.70
C SER A 369 -5.00 -2.94 20.43
N TRP A 370 -5.24 -4.10 19.81
CA TRP A 370 -4.83 -5.40 20.35
C TRP A 370 -3.31 -5.49 20.50
N PHE A 371 -2.57 -5.09 19.46
CA PHE A 371 -1.11 -5.13 19.46
C PHE A 371 -0.50 -4.22 20.53
N ILE A 372 -0.97 -2.96 20.58
CA ILE A 372 -0.56 -1.97 21.58
C ILE A 372 -0.87 -2.46 22.99
N SER A 373 -2.06 -3.01 23.19
CA SER A 373 -2.45 -3.59 24.48
C SER A 373 -1.47 -4.64 24.96
N ARG A 374 -0.95 -5.49 24.06
CA ARG A 374 -0.02 -6.54 24.42
C ARG A 374 1.40 -6.05 24.75
N MET A 375 1.75 -4.84 24.35
CA MET A 375 3.02 -4.18 24.68
C MET A 375 2.96 -3.33 25.95
N ASN A 376 1.78 -3.14 26.53
CA ASN A 376 1.58 -2.27 27.68
C ASN A 376 1.78 -3.04 28.99
N ASP A 377 3.01 -3.06 29.49
CA ASP A 377 3.33 -3.68 30.78
C ASP A 377 3.16 -2.72 31.96
N ASP A 378 3.15 -1.41 31.72
CA ASP A 378 2.99 -0.39 32.74
C ASP A 378 2.02 0.75 32.33
N ALA A 379 1.63 1.56 33.32
CA ALA A 379 0.71 2.68 33.12
C ALA A 379 1.31 3.78 32.22
N PHE A 380 2.64 3.94 32.23
CA PHE A 380 3.34 4.89 31.38
C PHE A 380 3.20 4.51 29.90
N MET A 381 3.52 3.26 29.56
CA MET A 381 3.41 2.73 28.21
C MET A 381 1.96 2.75 27.75
N THR A 382 1.00 2.50 28.64
CA THR A 382 -0.44 2.61 28.32
C THR A 382 -0.84 4.02 27.86
N VAL A 383 -0.38 5.08 28.54
CA VAL A 383 -0.67 6.48 28.13
C VAL A 383 0.06 6.84 26.84
N PHE A 384 1.33 6.45 26.72
CA PHE A 384 2.11 6.68 25.52
C PHE A 384 1.50 6.01 24.29
N SER A 385 1.15 4.73 24.41
CA SER A 385 0.62 3.92 23.31
C SER A 385 -0.81 4.31 22.93
N SER A 386 -1.65 4.67 23.90
CA SER A 386 -2.97 5.26 23.61
C SER A 386 -2.85 6.61 22.89
N THR A 387 -1.84 7.43 23.22
CA THR A 387 -1.56 8.68 22.49
C THR A 387 -1.13 8.41 21.04
N ILE A 388 -0.26 7.42 20.82
CA ILE A 388 0.12 6.99 19.46
C ILE A 388 -1.10 6.48 18.70
N LEU A 389 -1.97 5.69 19.34
CA LEU A 389 -3.18 5.17 18.72
C LEU A 389 -4.16 6.29 18.35
N ILE A 390 -4.26 7.36 19.17
CA ILE A 390 -5.04 8.56 18.82
C ILE A 390 -4.46 9.21 17.57
N ALA A 391 -3.15 9.45 17.53
CA ALA A 391 -2.45 10.09 16.42
C ALA A 391 -2.61 9.29 15.11
N MET A 392 -2.30 7.99 15.17
CA MET A 392 -2.37 7.07 14.04
C MET A 392 -3.81 6.84 13.61
N GLY A 393 -4.71 6.61 14.55
CA GLY A 393 -6.11 6.26 14.27
C GLY A 393 -6.90 7.39 13.65
N GLY A 394 -6.83 8.60 14.22
CA GLY A 394 -7.44 9.77 13.61
C GLY A 394 -6.78 10.11 12.27
N GLY A 395 -5.45 10.01 12.18
CA GLY A 395 -4.70 10.26 10.94
C GLY A 395 -5.12 9.33 9.80
N ILE A 396 -5.04 8.01 10.01
CA ILE A 396 -5.40 7.00 9.01
C ILE A 396 -6.88 7.11 8.62
N GLY A 397 -7.77 7.27 9.61
CA GLY A 397 -9.19 7.46 9.36
C GLY A 397 -9.45 8.68 8.47
N SER A 398 -8.80 9.81 8.77
CA SER A 398 -8.94 11.04 7.99
C SER A 398 -8.42 10.93 6.56
N ILE A 399 -7.30 10.24 6.34
CA ILE A 399 -6.73 10.08 5.00
C ILE A 399 -7.62 9.16 4.13
N ILE A 400 -8.15 8.10 4.72
CA ILE A 400 -8.89 7.08 3.96
C ILE A 400 -10.35 7.50 3.72
N ILE A 401 -11.00 8.06 4.74
CA ILE A 401 -12.42 8.41 4.69
C ILE A 401 -12.61 9.90 4.39
N GLY A 402 -11.79 10.78 4.97
CA GLY A 402 -11.91 12.24 4.82
C GLY A 402 -11.75 12.71 3.38
N HIS A 403 -10.90 12.05 2.60
CA HIS A 403 -10.72 12.31 1.17
C HIS A 403 -11.85 11.73 0.27
N LEU A 404 -12.96 11.27 0.84
CA LEU A 404 -14.10 10.79 0.03
C LEU A 404 -15.21 11.84 -0.13
N ALA A 405 -15.08 13.00 0.50
CA ALA A 405 -16.14 14.00 0.51
C ALA A 405 -16.53 14.45 -0.91
N PHE A 406 -15.57 14.85 -1.76
CA PHE A 406 -15.87 15.36 -3.10
C PHE A 406 -15.82 14.35 -4.25
N VAL A 407 -15.62 13.07 -3.95
CA VAL A 407 -15.57 12.03 -4.98
C VAL A 407 -16.95 11.91 -5.66
N ASP A 408 -16.95 12.00 -6.99
CA ASP A 408 -18.11 12.04 -7.87
C ASP A 408 -19.06 13.22 -7.62
N SER A 409 -18.70 14.20 -6.80
CA SER A 409 -19.62 15.26 -6.40
C SER A 409 -19.55 16.51 -7.28
N LYS A 410 -19.01 16.42 -8.50
CA LYS A 410 -18.84 17.58 -9.39
C LYS A 410 -20.13 18.35 -9.54
N ASP A 411 -21.21 17.67 -9.92
CA ASP A 411 -22.51 18.31 -10.14
C ASP A 411 -23.11 18.87 -8.84
N LEU A 412 -22.90 18.21 -7.71
CA LEU A 412 -23.35 18.72 -6.41
C LEU A 412 -22.66 20.04 -6.05
N ILE A 413 -21.35 20.17 -6.31
CA ILE A 413 -20.63 21.41 -6.04
C ILE A 413 -21.22 22.55 -6.87
N TRP A 414 -21.51 22.32 -8.15
CA TRP A 414 -22.12 23.33 -9.02
C TRP A 414 -23.53 23.72 -8.58
N VAL A 415 -24.37 22.74 -8.25
CA VAL A 415 -25.75 22.96 -7.80
C VAL A 415 -25.76 23.80 -6.52
N TYR A 416 -24.92 23.46 -5.56
CA TYR A 416 -24.91 24.16 -4.26
C TYR A 416 -24.15 25.48 -4.27
N LYS A 417 -23.18 25.69 -5.18
CA LYS A 417 -22.59 27.01 -5.42
C LYS A 417 -23.66 28.02 -5.83
N ARG A 418 -24.68 27.58 -6.56
CA ARG A 418 -25.85 28.39 -6.96
C ARG A 418 -26.97 28.44 -5.90
N SER A 419 -26.87 27.65 -4.83
CA SER A 419 -27.87 27.64 -3.77
C SER A 419 -27.71 28.84 -2.82
N PRO A 420 -28.79 29.35 -2.22
CA PRO A 420 -28.73 30.49 -1.29
C PRO A 420 -27.89 30.22 -0.03
N ARG A 421 -27.60 28.95 0.28
CA ARG A 421 -26.76 28.56 1.42
C ARG A 421 -25.28 28.38 1.06
N GLY A 422 -24.95 28.42 -0.23
CA GLY A 422 -23.60 28.36 -0.78
C GLY A 422 -22.81 27.09 -0.45
N ILE A 423 -21.51 27.13 -0.73
CA ILE A 423 -20.57 26.02 -0.53
C ILE A 423 -20.37 25.66 0.94
N LYS A 424 -20.49 26.65 1.84
CA LYS A 424 -20.37 26.42 3.29
C LYS A 424 -21.33 25.33 3.76
N ALA A 425 -22.53 25.30 3.20
CA ALA A 425 -23.52 24.31 3.54
C ALA A 425 -23.11 22.88 3.14
N ILE A 426 -22.50 22.73 1.97
CA ILE A 426 -21.99 21.44 1.52
C ILE A 426 -20.90 20.97 2.49
N VAL A 427 -19.90 21.82 2.76
CA VAL A 427 -18.73 21.46 3.56
C VAL A 427 -19.13 21.06 4.97
N TYR A 428 -19.99 21.83 5.63
CA TYR A 428 -20.48 21.47 6.97
C TYR A 428 -21.35 20.20 6.96
N SER A 429 -22.13 19.96 5.91
CA SER A 429 -22.90 18.72 5.81
C SER A 429 -22.00 17.48 5.70
N TYR A 430 -20.86 17.58 4.98
CA TYR A 430 -19.86 16.51 4.95
C TYR A 430 -19.15 16.36 6.29
N LEU A 431 -18.73 17.44 6.94
CA LEU A 431 -18.08 17.35 8.25
C LEU A 431 -18.98 16.72 9.31
N LEU A 432 -20.29 16.99 9.28
CA LEU A 432 -21.28 16.35 10.16
C LEU A 432 -21.51 14.88 9.78
N MET A 433 -21.53 14.55 8.49
CA MET A 433 -21.59 13.16 8.04
C MET A 433 -20.36 12.37 8.50
N MET A 434 -19.16 12.94 8.38
CA MET A 434 -17.91 12.35 8.88
C MET A 434 -17.92 12.23 10.40
N LEU A 435 -18.49 13.19 11.13
CA LEU A 435 -18.64 13.09 12.58
C LEU A 435 -19.50 11.88 12.97
N ILE A 436 -20.62 11.63 12.27
CA ILE A 436 -21.47 10.45 12.51
C ILE A 436 -20.67 9.16 12.29
N LEU A 437 -19.92 9.07 11.17
CA LEU A 437 -19.07 7.92 10.89
C LEU A 437 -17.96 7.73 11.95
N ASN A 438 -17.33 8.84 12.35
CA ASN A 438 -16.30 8.84 13.38
C ASN A 438 -16.85 8.40 14.74
N VAL A 439 -18.08 8.80 15.12
CA VAL A 439 -18.68 8.32 16.37
C VAL A 439 -18.77 6.79 16.39
N PHE A 440 -19.26 6.16 15.32
CA PHE A 440 -19.32 4.68 15.25
C PHE A 440 -17.93 4.04 15.29
N LEU A 441 -16.97 4.62 14.57
CA LEU A 441 -15.60 4.14 14.54
C LEU A 441 -14.94 4.25 15.91
N THR A 442 -15.09 5.40 16.58
CA THR A 442 -14.54 5.64 17.92
C THR A 442 -15.18 4.73 18.97
N ILE A 443 -16.50 4.52 18.93
CA ILE A 443 -17.16 3.54 19.82
C ILE A 443 -16.49 2.17 19.67
N PHE A 444 -16.36 1.68 18.43
CA PHE A 444 -15.74 0.37 18.20
C PHE A 444 -14.30 0.30 18.73
N ILE A 445 -13.46 1.30 18.41
CA ILE A 445 -12.05 1.30 18.80
C ILE A 445 -11.87 1.46 20.30
N THR A 446 -12.67 2.31 20.95
CA THR A 446 -12.65 2.44 22.41
C THR A 446 -13.07 1.13 23.08
N THR A 447 -14.15 0.48 22.62
CA THR A 447 -14.56 -0.83 23.14
C THR A 447 -13.45 -1.87 23.00
N MET A 448 -12.80 -1.96 21.83
CA MET A 448 -11.68 -2.89 21.62
C MET A 448 -10.51 -2.59 22.56
N LEU A 449 -10.10 -1.33 22.68
CA LEU A 449 -8.99 -0.94 23.55
C LEU A 449 -9.31 -1.21 25.03
N THR A 450 -10.53 -0.93 25.48
CA THR A 450 -10.98 -1.21 26.85
C THR A 450 -10.95 -2.71 27.15
N ILE A 451 -11.43 -3.54 26.22
CA ILE A 451 -11.43 -5.00 26.37
C ILE A 451 -10.00 -5.55 26.42
N PHE A 452 -9.13 -5.12 25.52
CA PHE A 452 -7.78 -5.69 25.44
C PHE A 452 -6.88 -5.18 26.57
N SER A 453 -6.90 -3.88 26.85
CA SER A 453 -5.98 -3.24 27.81
C SER A 453 -6.54 -3.16 29.23
N ASN A 454 -7.74 -3.69 29.51
CA ASN A 454 -8.40 -3.66 30.82
C ASN A 454 -8.42 -2.25 31.45
N ILE A 455 -8.78 -1.23 30.65
CA ILE A 455 -8.74 0.17 31.07
C ILE A 455 -10.00 0.53 31.88
N ASP A 456 -9.84 1.32 32.94
CA ASP A 456 -10.96 1.84 33.73
C ASP A 456 -11.99 2.60 32.87
N LEU A 457 -13.25 2.62 33.33
CA LEU A 457 -14.34 3.31 32.64
C LEU A 457 -14.04 4.80 32.40
N LEU A 458 -13.46 5.49 33.38
CA LEU A 458 -13.12 6.91 33.27
C LEU A 458 -12.05 7.15 32.18
N ASN A 459 -10.99 6.34 32.17
CA ASN A 459 -9.95 6.41 31.14
C ASN A 459 -10.49 6.03 29.76
N THR A 460 -11.46 5.12 29.69
CA THR A 460 -12.18 4.76 28.45
C THR A 460 -12.96 5.95 27.89
N VAL A 461 -13.69 6.68 28.74
CA VAL A 461 -14.45 7.88 28.32
C VAL A 461 -13.51 9.00 27.87
N ILE A 462 -12.41 9.21 28.58
CA ILE A 462 -11.40 10.20 28.21
C ILE A 462 -10.81 9.86 26.83
N PHE A 463 -10.39 8.60 26.63
CA PHE A 463 -9.87 8.12 25.35
C PHE A 463 -10.91 8.28 24.23
N PHE A 464 -12.19 7.99 24.49
CA PHE A 464 -13.28 8.20 23.54
C PHE A 464 -13.38 9.66 23.08
N ILE A 465 -13.37 10.60 24.01
CA ILE A 465 -13.48 12.04 23.70
C ILE A 465 -12.25 12.50 22.92
N GLU A 466 -11.05 12.16 23.39
CA GLU A 466 -9.80 12.55 22.75
C GLU A 466 -9.68 11.99 21.33
N PHE A 467 -9.95 10.70 21.15
CA PHE A 467 -9.90 10.07 19.84
C PHE A 467 -10.95 10.68 18.89
N LEU A 468 -12.19 10.90 19.35
CA LEU A 468 -13.24 11.51 18.52
C LEU A 468 -12.87 12.94 18.09
N LEU A 469 -12.37 13.75 19.01
CA LEU A 469 -11.94 15.12 18.71
C LEU A 469 -10.78 15.12 17.71
N PHE A 470 -9.75 14.31 17.94
CA PHE A 470 -8.60 14.24 17.07
C PHE A 470 -8.96 13.72 15.67
N ALA A 471 -9.79 12.67 15.59
CA ALA A 471 -10.33 12.17 14.33
C ALA A 471 -11.14 13.24 13.58
N GLN A 472 -11.94 14.05 14.29
CA GLN A 472 -12.72 15.10 13.64
C GLN A 472 -11.85 16.26 13.15
N ILE A 473 -10.84 16.68 13.92
CA ILE A 473 -9.95 17.78 13.51
C ILE A 473 -9.10 17.35 12.29
N SER A 474 -8.60 16.11 12.30
CA SER A 474 -7.89 15.55 11.13
C SER A 474 -8.79 15.40 9.89
N MET A 475 -10.09 15.07 10.06
CA MET A 475 -11.07 15.13 8.95
C MET A 475 -11.22 16.55 8.38
N CYS A 476 -11.19 17.59 9.22
CA CYS A 476 -11.19 18.98 8.75
C CYS A 476 -9.97 19.29 7.88
N GLN A 477 -8.79 18.74 8.20
CA GLN A 477 -7.59 18.85 7.39
C GLN A 477 -7.78 18.22 6.00
N ALA A 478 -8.23 16.97 5.96
CA ALA A 478 -8.49 16.23 4.73
C ALA A 478 -9.50 16.98 3.85
N MET A 479 -10.62 17.40 4.44
CA MET A 479 -11.67 18.16 3.77
C MET A 479 -11.17 19.52 3.27
N GLY A 480 -10.34 20.22 4.05
CA GLY A 480 -9.75 21.48 3.65
C GLY A 480 -8.84 21.35 2.43
N LEU A 481 -8.00 20.31 2.38
CA LEU A 481 -7.18 20.00 1.21
C LEU A 481 -8.04 19.67 -0.01
N GLN A 482 -9.12 18.91 0.17
CA GLN A 482 -10.07 18.67 -0.91
C GLN A 482 -10.77 19.95 -1.40
N CYS A 483 -11.01 20.92 -0.52
CA CYS A 483 -11.53 22.22 -0.95
C CYS A 483 -10.47 23.03 -1.74
N ILE A 484 -9.18 22.86 -1.42
CA ILE A 484 -8.08 23.54 -2.15
C ILE A 484 -7.90 22.95 -3.55
N SER A 485 -7.97 21.63 -3.68
CA SER A 485 -7.82 20.89 -4.92
C SER A 485 -8.91 19.81 -4.99
N PRO A 486 -10.11 20.13 -5.49
CA PRO A 486 -11.21 19.16 -5.53
C PRO A 486 -10.87 18.00 -6.45
N ALA A 487 -11.03 16.78 -5.92
CA ALA A 487 -10.83 15.54 -6.64
C ALA A 487 -12.18 14.92 -6.96
N PHE A 488 -12.53 14.87 -8.24
CA PHE A 488 -13.85 14.36 -8.67
C PHE A 488 -13.87 12.87 -8.93
N GLY A 489 -12.71 12.24 -9.09
CA GLY A 489 -12.57 10.80 -9.25
C GLY A 489 -11.56 10.22 -8.26
N GLU A 490 -11.72 8.95 -7.90
CA GLU A 490 -10.81 8.28 -6.96
C GLU A 490 -9.36 8.18 -7.48
N LYS A 491 -9.18 8.18 -8.81
CA LYS A 491 -7.88 8.11 -9.48
C LYS A 491 -7.27 9.46 -9.81
N ASP A 492 -8.00 10.55 -9.59
CA ASP A 492 -7.53 11.88 -9.94
C ASP A 492 -6.19 12.15 -9.26
N SER A 493 -5.25 12.76 -10.00
CA SER A 493 -3.93 13.12 -9.45
C SER A 493 -4.06 14.05 -8.24
N SER A 494 -5.10 14.89 -8.22
CA SER A 494 -5.46 15.73 -7.08
C SER A 494 -5.77 14.90 -5.83
N MET A 495 -6.43 13.75 -5.96
CA MET A 495 -6.71 12.86 -4.84
C MET A 495 -5.43 12.33 -4.21
N LYS A 496 -4.52 11.81 -5.04
CA LYS A 496 -3.23 11.28 -4.59
C LYS A 496 -2.37 12.38 -3.96
N GLY A 497 -2.34 13.56 -4.58
CA GLY A 497 -1.62 14.72 -4.05
C GLY A 497 -2.16 15.17 -2.70
N ASN A 498 -3.49 15.31 -2.58
CA ASN A 498 -4.13 15.69 -1.32
C ASN A 498 -3.89 14.64 -0.22
N ALA A 499 -3.98 13.36 -0.53
CA ALA A 499 -3.70 12.29 0.44
C ALA A 499 -2.24 12.31 0.88
N MET A 500 -1.29 12.50 -0.05
CA MET A 500 0.14 12.60 0.25
C MET A 500 0.48 13.83 1.10
N ILE A 501 -0.12 14.98 0.80
CA ILE A 501 0.04 16.20 1.61
C ILE A 501 -0.57 15.99 3.01
N SER A 502 -1.74 15.36 3.11
CA SER A 502 -2.32 14.99 4.41
C SER A 502 -1.39 14.08 5.21
N MET A 503 -0.84 13.04 4.59
CA MET A 503 0.13 12.14 5.23
C MET A 503 1.37 12.90 5.72
N LEU A 504 1.95 13.76 4.88
CA LEU A 504 3.13 14.55 5.23
C LEU A 504 2.86 15.47 6.43
N LEU A 505 1.71 16.13 6.46
CA LEU A 505 1.31 17.02 7.55
C LEU A 505 0.97 16.25 8.84
N LEU A 506 0.57 14.99 8.76
CA LEU A 506 0.27 14.16 9.92
C LEU A 506 1.52 13.46 10.48
N GLN A 507 2.57 13.26 9.67
CA GLN A 507 3.77 12.53 10.07
C GLN A 507 4.49 13.09 11.31
N PRO A 508 4.65 14.42 11.48
CA PRO A 508 5.27 14.99 12.70
C PRO A 508 4.55 14.58 13.98
N LEU A 509 3.24 14.33 13.94
CA LEU A 509 2.44 13.95 15.12
C LEU A 509 2.82 12.58 15.68
N LEU A 510 3.41 11.70 14.88
CA LEU A 510 3.90 10.39 15.34
C LEU A 510 5.20 10.51 16.13
N PHE A 511 6.06 11.45 15.74
CA PHE A 511 7.37 11.67 16.36
C PHE A 511 7.33 12.65 17.52
N LEU A 512 6.33 13.53 17.55
CA LEU A 512 6.19 14.57 18.57
C LEU A 512 6.13 13.98 20.00
N PRO A 513 5.31 12.95 20.31
CA PRO A 513 5.30 12.33 21.63
C PRO A 513 6.69 11.78 22.03
N ILE A 514 7.41 11.14 21.11
CA ILE A 514 8.74 10.60 21.35
C ILE A 514 9.73 11.73 21.66
N GLY A 515 9.73 12.78 20.83
CA GLY A 515 10.60 13.94 21.02
C GLY A 515 10.36 14.63 22.36
N LEU A 516 9.10 14.80 22.76
CA LEU A 516 8.77 15.39 24.06
C LEU A 516 9.29 14.57 25.24
N LEU A 517 9.20 13.24 25.18
CA LEU A 517 9.70 12.37 26.25
C LEU A 517 11.22 12.40 26.40
N VAL A 518 11.97 12.73 25.34
CA VAL A 518 13.42 12.91 25.43
C VAL A 518 13.77 14.13 26.27
N PHE A 519 12.98 15.21 26.20
CA PHE A 519 13.26 16.47 26.91
C PHE A 519 12.51 16.61 28.24
N PHE A 520 11.35 15.97 28.37
CA PHE A 520 10.49 16.08 29.55
C PHE A 520 10.19 14.69 30.11
N ARG A 521 10.66 14.43 31.33
CA ARG A 521 10.32 13.23 32.10
C ARG A 521 9.24 13.57 33.14
N PRO A 522 7.95 13.33 32.84
CA PRO A 522 6.86 13.71 33.73
C PRO A 522 6.87 12.90 35.02
N ARG A 523 6.50 13.54 36.14
CA ARG A 523 6.46 12.91 37.48
C ARG A 523 5.17 12.13 37.77
N SER A 524 4.08 12.44 37.07
CA SER A 524 2.78 11.79 37.23
C SER A 524 2.18 11.37 35.88
N ILE A 525 1.31 10.36 35.91
CA ILE A 525 0.61 9.83 34.72
C ILE A 525 -0.32 10.90 34.11
N GLU A 526 -0.95 11.71 34.95
CA GLU A 526 -1.81 12.81 34.50
C GLU A 526 -0.99 13.90 33.77
N LEU A 527 0.17 14.27 34.33
CA LEU A 527 1.06 15.25 33.71
C LEU A 527 1.64 14.69 32.41
N LEU A 528 1.99 13.40 32.36
CA LEU A 528 2.39 12.71 31.14
C LEU A 528 1.31 12.84 30.05
N ARG A 529 0.06 12.54 30.39
CA ARG A 529 -1.07 12.65 29.45
C ARG A 529 -1.19 14.06 28.88
N LEU A 530 -1.17 15.09 29.75
CA LEU A 530 -1.25 16.49 29.33
C LEU A 530 -0.07 16.91 28.45
N VAL A 531 1.16 16.54 28.84
CA VAL A 531 2.38 16.88 28.11
C VAL A 531 2.38 16.24 26.72
N LEU A 532 1.90 15.02 26.57
CA LEU A 532 1.87 14.35 25.26
C LEU A 532 0.72 14.85 24.38
N GLN A 533 -0.47 15.05 24.94
CA GLN A 533 -1.67 15.30 24.16
C GLN A 533 -1.86 16.77 23.80
N ILE A 534 -1.59 17.72 24.71
CA ILE A 534 -1.83 19.15 24.43
C ILE A 534 -1.05 19.61 23.18
N PRO A 535 0.26 19.33 23.04
CA PRO A 535 1.02 19.74 21.86
C PRO A 535 0.50 19.10 20.57
N LEU A 536 0.07 17.83 20.65
CA LEU A 536 -0.51 17.10 19.54
C LEU A 536 -1.83 17.74 19.07
N PHE A 537 -2.72 18.10 20.01
CA PHE A 537 -3.97 18.82 19.71
C PHE A 537 -3.71 20.23 19.17
N LEU A 538 -2.79 20.98 19.78
CA LEU A 538 -2.43 22.33 19.30
C LEU A 538 -1.88 22.29 17.87
N TYR A 539 -1.00 21.33 17.58
CA TYR A 539 -0.47 21.15 16.22
C TYR A 539 -1.58 20.85 15.22
N ILE A 540 -2.41 19.82 15.48
CA ILE A 540 -3.43 19.42 14.51
C ILE A 540 -4.50 20.51 14.33
N ILE A 541 -4.88 21.25 15.38
CA ILE A 541 -5.80 22.39 15.29
C ILE A 541 -5.16 23.51 14.46
N GLY A 542 -3.91 23.85 14.77
CA GLY A 542 -3.14 24.90 14.10
C GLY A 542 -2.92 24.65 12.62
N VAL A 543 -2.87 23.39 12.18
CA VAL A 543 -2.75 23.02 10.77
C VAL A 543 -4.12 22.87 10.10
N SER A 544 -5.06 22.16 10.74
CA SER A 544 -6.32 21.74 10.11
C SER A 544 -7.31 22.87 9.89
N LEU A 545 -7.48 23.77 10.88
CA LEU A 545 -8.46 24.86 10.78
C LEU A 545 -8.08 25.89 9.71
N PRO A 546 -6.82 26.36 9.62
CA PRO A 546 -6.43 27.26 8.53
C PRO A 546 -6.59 26.62 7.16
N ILE A 547 -6.19 25.35 7.00
CA ILE A 547 -6.35 24.62 5.72
C ILE A 547 -7.82 24.53 5.32
N LEU A 548 -8.72 24.20 6.26
CA LEU A 548 -10.16 24.20 6.00
C LEU A 548 -10.67 25.59 5.60
N TYR A 549 -10.30 26.63 6.34
CA TYR A 549 -10.71 28.00 6.07
C TYR A 549 -10.25 28.48 4.68
N PHE A 550 -8.96 28.32 4.36
CA PHE A 550 -8.41 28.71 3.06
C PHE A 550 -8.97 27.85 1.92
N GLY A 551 -9.15 26.56 2.17
CA GLY A 551 -9.79 25.65 1.22
C GLY A 551 -11.20 26.08 0.87
N MET A 552 -12.04 26.38 1.86
CA MET A 552 -13.40 26.88 1.63
C MET A 552 -13.41 28.20 0.85
N LYS A 553 -12.49 29.13 1.16
CA LYS A 553 -12.35 30.40 0.44
C LYS A 553 -11.94 30.18 -1.01
N LYS A 554 -11.02 29.26 -1.28
CA LYS A 554 -10.58 28.91 -2.64
C LYS A 554 -11.69 28.22 -3.43
N LEU A 555 -12.40 27.26 -2.83
CA LEU A 555 -13.51 26.56 -3.46
C LEU A 555 -14.64 27.52 -3.89
N ASN A 556 -14.89 28.57 -3.10
CA ASN A 556 -15.86 29.60 -3.47
C ASN A 556 -15.43 30.46 -4.67
N LYS A 557 -14.13 30.55 -4.95
CA LYS A 557 -13.56 31.31 -6.06
C LYS A 557 -13.33 30.48 -7.33
N LEU A 558 -13.33 29.14 -7.25
CA LEU A 558 -13.14 28.28 -8.42
C LEU A 558 -14.34 28.44 -9.34
N GLU A 559 -14.11 29.01 -10.53
CA GLU A 559 -15.13 29.32 -11.54
C GLU A 559 -15.62 28.13 -12.33
#